data_AF-A0A950QPN6-F1
#
_entry.id   AF-A0A950QPN6-F1
#
_cell.length_a   1.000
_cell.length_b   1.000
_cell.length_c   1.000
_cell.angle_alpha   90.00
_cell.angle_beta   90.00
_cell.angle_gamma   90.00
#
_symmetry.space_group_name_H-M   'P 1'
#
loop_
_entity.id
_entity.type
_entity.pdbx_description
1 polymer ?
#
loop_
_entity_poly.entity_id
_entity_poly.type
_entity_poly.pdbx_seq_one_letter_code
_entity_poly.pdbx_strand_id
1 'polypeptide(L)' 'SGLEVTAVGNLGYGYSFQHVAGKTKNGNTMDVTLRVTDVYRKSGDKWLIVHEHVSVPVDLDSGKADLQSKQ' A
#
# COMPACT_ATOMS: atom_id res chain seq x y z
N SER A 1 -13.18 -4.77 -6.19
CA SER A 1 -12.63 -5.02 -4.84
C SER A 1 -11.20 -4.52 -4.84
N GLY A 2 -10.83 -3.58 -3.97
CA GLY A 2 -9.48 -3.00 -3.91
C GLY A 2 -8.56 -3.63 -2.87
N LEU A 3 -9.00 -4.72 -2.22
CA LEU A 3 -8.28 -5.47 -1.19
C LEU A 3 -8.46 -6.97 -1.46
N GLU A 4 -7.35 -7.70 -1.44
CA GLU A 4 -7.31 -9.15 -1.47
C GLU A 4 -6.40 -9.64 -0.34
N VAL A 5 -6.77 -10.73 0.33
CA VAL A 5 -6.02 -11.28 1.46
C VAL A 5 -5.99 -12.80 1.35
N THR A 6 -4.81 -13.37 1.54
CA THR A 6 -4.59 -14.82 1.62
C THR A 6 -3.82 -15.17 2.89
N ALA A 7 -4.22 -16.24 3.58
CA ALA A 7 -3.53 -16.73 4.76
C ALA A 7 -3.38 -18.26 4.72
N VAL A 8 -2.20 -18.76 5.07
CA VAL A 8 -1.88 -20.18 5.18
C VAL A 8 -1.08 -20.41 6.46
N GLY A 9 -1.68 -21.11 7.42
CA GLY A 9 -1.08 -21.33 8.75
C GLY A 9 -0.86 -20.01 9.50
N ASN A 10 0.41 -19.74 9.84
CA ASN A 10 0.82 -18.53 10.57
C ASN A 10 1.42 -17.44 9.68
N LEU A 11 1.26 -17.55 8.36
CA LEU A 11 1.68 -16.54 7.39
C LEU A 11 0.49 -16.11 6.54
N GLY A 12 0.44 -14.83 6.21
CA GLY A 12 -0.54 -14.29 5.26
C GLY A 12 0.04 -13.12 4.51
N TYR A 13 -0.61 -12.76 3.41
CA TYR A 13 -0.32 -11.52 2.69
C TYR A 13 -1.63 -10.86 2.25
N GLY A 14 -1.59 -9.54 2.16
CA GLY A 14 -2.66 -8.73 1.60
C GLY A 14 -2.12 -7.83 0.51
N TYR A 15 -2.92 -7.59 -0.53
CA TYR A 15 -2.65 -6.58 -1.55
C TYR A 15 -3.82 -5.60 -1.60
N SER A 16 -3.51 -4.29 -1.62
CA SER A 16 -4.53 -3.26 -1.70
C SER A 16 -4.12 -2.02 -2.50
N PHE A 17 -5.13 -1.30 -2.99
CA PHE A 17 -5.01 0.09 -3.40
C PHE A 17 -5.52 0.99 -2.26
N GLN A 18 -4.66 1.88 -1.77
CA GLN A 18 -4.99 2.78 -0.66
C GLN A 18 -5.01 4.23 -1.13
N HIS A 19 -6.15 4.90 -1.01
CA HIS A 19 -6.28 6.33 -1.28
C HIS A 19 -6.00 7.12 0.00
N VAL A 20 -5.02 8.02 -0.08
CA VAL A 20 -4.61 8.89 1.03
C VAL A 20 -4.75 10.34 0.57
N ALA A 21 -5.64 11.08 1.22
CA ALA A 21 -5.86 12.49 0.96
C ALA A 21 -5.83 13.29 2.27
N GLY A 22 -5.29 14.51 2.21
CA GLY A 22 -5.20 15.36 3.40
C GLY A 22 -4.31 16.58 3.23
N LYS A 23 -3.96 17.21 4.35
CA LYS A 23 -2.98 18.31 4.39
C LYS A 23 -1.72 17.87 5.12
N THR A 24 -0.57 18.15 4.52
CA THR A 24 0.73 18.04 5.20
C THR A 24 0.84 19.10 6.30
N LYS A 25 1.81 18.92 7.21
CA LYS A 25 2.12 19.90 8.27
C LYS A 25 2.39 21.31 7.73
N ASN A 26 2.89 21.42 6.50
CA ASN A 26 3.20 22.69 5.85
C ASN A 26 2.00 23.28 5.07
N GLY A 27 0.82 22.68 5.16
CA GLY A 27 -0.41 23.15 4.52
C GLY A 27 -0.62 22.67 3.08
N ASN A 28 0.36 21.99 2.46
CA ASN A 28 0.20 21.42 1.12
C ASN A 28 -0.80 20.28 1.11
N THR A 29 -1.63 20.22 0.07
CA THR A 29 -2.56 19.10 -0.17
C THR A 29 -1.79 17.85 -0.61
N MET A 30 -2.13 16.71 -0.04
CA MET A 30 -1.77 15.39 -0.56
C MET A 30 -3.03 14.70 -1.09
N ASP A 31 -2.88 14.01 -2.22
CA ASP A 31 -3.90 13.14 -2.81
C ASP A 31 -3.15 12.08 -3.62
N VAL A 32 -3.05 10.87 -3.07
CA VAL A 32 -2.25 9.79 -3.64
C VAL A 32 -2.98 8.46 -3.52
N THR A 33 -2.92 7.64 -4.58
CA THR A 33 -3.32 6.23 -4.54
C THR A 33 -2.06 5.37 -4.53
N LEU A 34 -1.89 4.56 -3.50
CA LEU A 34 -0.75 3.69 -3.27
C LEU A 34 -1.10 2.24 -3.58
N ARG A 35 -0.15 1.49 -4.12
CA ARG A 35 -0.19 0.01 -4.15
C ARG A 35 0.54 -0.50 -2.91
N VAL A 36 -0.16 -1.27 -2.09
CA VAL A 36 0.36 -1.78 -0.81
C VAL A 36 0.32 -3.30 -0.81
N THR A 37 1.45 -3.93 -0.51
CA THR A 37 1.53 -5.35 -0.15
C THR A 37 2.02 -5.48 1.27
N ASP A 38 1.20 -6.07 2.14
CA ASP A 38 1.56 -6.39 3.51
C ASP A 38 1.75 -7.90 3.65
N VAL A 39 2.82 -8.31 4.33
CA VAL A 39 3.02 -9.69 4.76
C VAL A 39 2.89 -9.75 6.27
N TYR A 40 2.03 -10.66 6.72
CA TYR A 40 1.72 -10.84 8.13
C TYR A 40 2.27 -12.16 8.64
N ARG A 41 2.74 -12.15 9.89
CA ARG A 41 3.06 -13.35 10.67
C ARG A 41 2.21 -13.39 11.94
N LYS A 42 1.59 -14.52 12.21
CA LYS A 42 0.84 -14.75 13.45
C LYS A 42 1.80 -15.01 14.61
N SER A 43 1.62 -14.26 15.70
CA SER A 43 2.34 -14.39 16.97
C SER A 43 1.33 -14.45 18.12
N GLY A 44 1.09 -15.65 18.66
CA GLY A 44 -0.04 -15.91 19.56
C GLY A 44 -1.36 -15.66 18.84
N ASP A 45 -2.22 -14.83 19.41
CA ASP A 45 -3.54 -14.49 18.84
C ASP A 45 -3.52 -13.22 17.98
N LYS A 46 -2.33 -12.70 17.66
CA LYS A 46 -2.17 -11.45 16.89
C LYS A 46 -1.49 -11.72 15.56
N TRP A 47 -1.97 -11.06 14.51
CA TRP A 47 -1.26 -10.93 13.25
C TRP A 47 -0.46 -9.62 13.27
N LEU A 48 0.82 -9.70 12.93
CA LEU A 48 1.73 -8.55 12.88
C LEU A 48 2.29 -8.43 11.47
N ILE A 49 2.42 -7.20 10.97
CA ILE A 49 3.14 -6.91 9.72
C ILE A 49 4.62 -7.23 9.95
N VAL A 50 5.18 -8.11 9.12
CA VAL A 50 6.61 -8.44 9.11
C VAL A 50 7.32 -7.93 7.86
N HIS A 51 6.56 -7.52 6.84
CA HIS A 51 7.06 -6.82 5.66
C HIS A 51 5.94 -5.96 5.08
N GLU A 52 6.28 -4.76 4.63
CA GLU A 52 5.39 -3.84 3.93
C GLU A 52 6.13 -3.35 2.67
N HIS A 53 5.43 -3.36 1.54
CA HIS A 53 5.89 -2.76 0.29
C HIS A 53 4.84 -1.79 -0.20
N VAL A 54 5.19 -0.50 -0.18
CA VAL A 54 4.38 0.61 -0.70
C VAL A 54 5.02 1.13 -1.97
N SER A 55 4.22 1.32 -3.02
CA SER A 55 4.72 1.82 -4.30
C SER A 55 3.68 2.62 -5.08
N VAL A 56 4.18 3.38 -6.06
CA VAL A 56 3.42 4.03 -7.13
C VAL A 56 4.03 3.61 -8.47
N PRO A 57 3.27 3.60 -9.57
CA PRO A 57 3.86 3.48 -10.90
C PRO A 57 4.76 4.67 -11.24
N VAL A 58 5.60 4.50 -12.26
CA VAL A 58 6.45 5.55 -12.80
C VAL A 58 6.07 5.75 -14.26
N ASP A 59 5.82 6.99 -14.65
CA ASP A 59 5.72 7.41 -16.04
C ASP A 59 7.10 7.29 -16.69
N LEU A 60 7.25 6.40 -17.67
CA LEU A 60 8.55 6.05 -18.23
C LEU A 60 9.13 7.14 -19.16
N ASP A 61 8.31 8.03 -19.69
CA ASP A 61 8.76 9.13 -20.56
C ASP A 61 9.36 10.27 -19.74
N SER A 62 8.69 10.63 -18.65
CA SER A 62 9.10 11.74 -17.78
C SER A 62 9.94 11.31 -16.58
N GLY A 63 9.96 10.01 -16.26
CA GLY A 63 10.59 9.46 -15.06
C GLY A 63 9.90 9.85 -13.76
N LYS A 64 8.69 10.43 -13.82
CA LYS A 64 7.96 10.94 -12.66
C LYS A 64 7.01 9.88 -12.09
N ALA A 65 6.74 9.96 -10.80
CA ALA A 65 5.75 9.11 -10.15
C ALA A 65 4.32 9.42 -10.65
N ASP A 66 3.55 8.39 -10.97
CA ASP A 66 2.09 8.49 -11.11
C ASP A 66 1.42 8.34 -9.74
N LEU A 67 1.11 9.48 -9.13
CA LEU A 67 0.49 9.53 -7.80
C LEU A 67 -0.96 9.03 -7.80
N GLN A 68 -1.57 8.80 -8.96
CA GLN A 68 -2.94 8.32 -9.05
C GLN A 68 -3.01 6.80 -9.27
N SER A 69 -1.86 6.14 -9.47
CA SER A 69 -1.76 4.70 -9.75
C SER A 69 -2.78 4.23 -10.80
N LYS A 70 -2.94 5.02 -11.86
CA LYS A 70 -3.87 4.69 -12.94
C LYS A 70 -3.28 3.51 -13.70
N GLN A 71 -3.98 2.39 -13.67
CA GLN A 71 -3.70 1.25 -14.54
C GLN A 71 -4.33 1.46 -15.92
#